data_AF-A0A6P0LKI1-F1
#
_entry.id   AF-A0A6P0LKI1-F1
#
_cell.length_a   1.000
_cell.length_b   1.000
_cell.length_c   1.000
_cell.angle_alpha   90.00
_cell.angle_beta   90.00
_cell.angle_gamma   90.00
#
_symmetry.space_group_name_H-M   'P 1'
#
loop_
_entity.id
_entity.type
_entity.pdbx_description
1 polymer ?
#
loop_
_entity_poly.entity_id
_entity_poly.type
_entity_poly.pdbx_seq_one_letter_code
_entity_poly.pdbx_strand_id
1 'polypeptide(L)'
;MSNLYLLTTSLLTGGAMSAPPPPPLPANPSDSLSSLLVSTANKALEAGVSHKIVPTLETTVETSSPQFSSQWQKRSPTKLLKYQQVKYQQRLPNYQPATPSPKSGTELYYQRLAALRAGKLYTRLPAHSFSSFWAKGLNHKGVPLTKPTYQQWKQLLAQEARAVAYGQGNNRLSMVVGDSLSLWLPAQGLPKYQLWLNQGISGENTSQILSRLSAFSQTRPDTIYVMAGINDLRQGKTDQVIVNNLRQITRQLRQNHPQAQLIIQSILPTRATAISNQRIRNLNQQIAQIAQQEGAAYLNVHKLFTDTKGQMEHNLTTDGIHLTPLGYQVWQEALQYTESLIAANRARALSL
;
A
#
# COMPACT_ATOMS: atom_id res chain seq x y z
N MET A 1 31.83 -53.31 36.31
CA MET A 1 31.71 -53.05 34.85
C MET A 1 30.45 -53.74 34.35
N SER A 2 29.73 -53.08 33.44
CA SER A 2 28.54 -53.52 32.68
C SER A 2 27.15 -53.11 33.20
N ASN A 3 26.44 -52.43 32.27
CA ASN A 3 24.99 -52.47 31.94
C ASN A 3 24.01 -51.35 32.39
N LEU A 4 23.60 -50.60 31.36
CA LEU A 4 22.23 -50.36 30.81
C LEU A 4 21.13 -49.64 31.63
N TYR A 5 20.59 -48.60 30.95
CA TYR A 5 19.24 -48.02 30.93
C TYR A 5 18.47 -47.78 32.24
N LEU A 6 18.18 -46.49 32.50
CA LEU A 6 16.90 -46.08 33.06
C LEU A 6 16.34 -44.87 32.28
N LEU A 7 15.17 -45.12 31.69
CA LEU A 7 14.27 -44.14 31.06
C LEU A 7 13.66 -43.24 32.13
N THR A 8 13.65 -41.93 31.90
CA THR A 8 12.73 -41.01 32.59
C THR A 8 11.93 -40.23 31.56
N THR A 9 10.71 -40.69 31.31
CA THR A 9 9.66 -39.96 30.59
C THR A 9 9.16 -38.80 31.43
N SER A 10 9.36 -37.56 30.96
CA SER A 10 8.61 -36.40 31.46
C SER A 10 7.52 -36.06 30.44
N LEU A 11 6.26 -36.27 30.83
CA LEU A 11 5.10 -35.74 30.12
C LEU A 11 5.10 -34.21 30.23
N LEU A 12 5.35 -33.51 29.13
CA LEU A 12 4.99 -32.11 28.97
C LEU A 12 3.59 -32.03 28.36
N THR A 13 2.59 -31.79 29.22
CA THR A 13 1.25 -31.39 28.82
C THR A 13 1.30 -29.98 28.23
N GLY A 14 1.55 -29.90 26.92
CA GLY A 14 1.45 -28.66 26.16
C GLY A 14 -0.01 -28.24 26.03
N GLY A 15 -0.49 -27.45 27.00
CA GLY A 15 -1.72 -26.68 26.82
C GLY A 15 -1.51 -25.69 25.68
N ALA A 16 -2.21 -25.90 24.56
CA ALA A 16 -2.28 -24.93 23.49
C ALA A 16 -2.92 -23.65 24.04
N MET A 17 -2.10 -22.64 24.36
CA MET A 17 -2.60 -21.29 24.59
C MET A 17 -3.19 -20.81 23.26
N SER A 18 -4.52 -20.77 23.18
CA SER A 18 -5.22 -20.15 22.07
C SER A 18 -4.79 -18.69 22.01
N ALA A 19 -4.17 -18.30 20.89
CA ALA A 19 -3.90 -16.89 20.64
C ALA A 19 -5.24 -16.11 20.66
N PRO A 20 -5.26 -14.89 21.22
CA PRO A 20 -6.48 -14.08 21.22
C PRO A 20 -6.97 -13.87 19.78
N PRO A 21 -8.29 -13.86 19.55
CA PRO A 21 -8.84 -13.66 18.22
C PRO A 21 -8.36 -12.32 17.64
N PRO A 22 -8.09 -12.24 16.32
CA PRO A 22 -7.68 -11.00 15.70
C PRO A 22 -8.76 -9.93 15.92
N PRO A 23 -8.38 -8.64 16.02
CA PRO A 23 -9.34 -7.56 16.17
C PRO A 23 -10.36 -7.58 15.01
N PRO A 24 -11.61 -7.19 15.27
CA PRO A 24 -12.68 -7.24 14.27
C PRO A 24 -12.32 -6.40 13.04
N LEU A 25 -12.57 -6.98 11.87
CA LEU A 25 -12.34 -6.32 10.58
C LEU A 25 -13.22 -5.07 10.47
N PRO A 26 -12.70 -3.92 10.01
CA PRO A 26 -13.54 -2.76 9.73
C PRO A 26 -14.51 -3.08 8.57
N ALA A 27 -15.68 -2.47 8.60
CA ALA A 27 -16.56 -2.38 7.43
C ALA A 27 -15.79 -1.72 6.26
N ASN A 28 -16.04 -2.19 5.04
CA ASN A 28 -15.34 -1.82 3.80
C ASN A 28 -15.10 -0.29 3.73
N PRO A 29 -13.86 0.21 3.85
CA PRO A 29 -13.57 1.66 3.91
C PRO A 29 -13.88 2.42 2.61
N SER A 30 -14.16 1.70 1.52
CA SER A 30 -14.21 2.23 0.15
C SER A 30 -15.30 3.29 -0.08
N ASP A 31 -16.45 3.14 0.57
CA ASP A 31 -17.60 4.04 0.34
C ASP A 31 -17.39 5.39 1.07
N SER A 32 -16.68 5.37 2.20
CA SER A 32 -16.27 6.57 2.93
C SER A 32 -15.06 7.27 2.29
N LEU A 33 -14.15 6.52 1.67
CA LEU A 33 -13.00 7.05 0.93
C LEU A 33 -13.40 7.75 -0.37
N SER A 34 -14.37 7.17 -1.11
CA SER A 34 -14.84 7.73 -2.38
C SER A 34 -15.49 9.11 -2.17
N SER A 35 -16.28 9.27 -1.11
CA SER A 35 -16.90 10.56 -0.76
C SER A 35 -15.91 11.61 -0.25
N LEU A 36 -14.86 11.18 0.47
CA LEU A 36 -13.79 12.08 0.91
C LEU A 36 -12.97 12.63 -0.27
N LEU A 37 -12.60 11.76 -1.22
CA LEU A 37 -11.70 12.10 -2.35
C LEU A 37 -12.40 12.81 -3.51
N VAL A 38 -13.68 12.51 -3.79
CA VAL A 38 -14.50 13.31 -4.73
C VAL A 38 -14.54 14.78 -4.28
N SER A 39 -14.56 15.03 -2.97
CA SER A 39 -14.53 16.40 -2.44
C SER A 39 -13.18 17.11 -2.64
N THR A 40 -12.09 16.37 -2.82
CA THR A 40 -10.74 16.88 -3.07
C THR A 40 -10.48 17.06 -4.57
N ALA A 41 -10.94 16.12 -5.40
CA ALA A 41 -10.82 16.16 -6.86
C ALA A 41 -11.71 17.26 -7.49
N ASN A 42 -12.96 17.42 -7.03
CA ASN A 42 -13.83 18.50 -7.51
C ASN A 42 -13.24 19.90 -7.18
N LYS A 43 -12.51 20.05 -6.06
CA LYS A 43 -11.83 21.30 -5.69
C LYS A 43 -10.61 21.62 -6.55
N ALA A 44 -9.96 20.62 -7.12
CA ALA A 44 -8.84 20.84 -8.05
C ALA A 44 -9.33 21.24 -9.46
N LEU A 45 -10.52 20.77 -9.86
CA LEU A 45 -11.18 21.13 -11.11
C LEU A 45 -11.80 22.54 -11.07
N GLU A 46 -12.39 22.96 -9.95
CA GLU A 46 -12.93 24.32 -9.78
C GLU A 46 -11.86 25.42 -9.73
N ALA A 47 -10.61 25.08 -9.39
CA ALA A 47 -9.49 26.02 -9.39
C ALA A 47 -8.93 26.36 -10.79
N GLY A 48 -9.44 25.71 -11.85
CA GLY A 48 -8.84 25.75 -13.19
C GLY A 48 -9.74 26.23 -14.34
N VAL A 49 -11.00 26.60 -14.13
CA VAL A 49 -11.88 27.04 -15.23
C VAL A 49 -12.64 28.31 -14.87
N SER A 50 -12.14 29.44 -15.37
CA SER A 50 -12.94 30.66 -15.53
C SER A 50 -13.68 30.57 -16.86
N HIS A 51 -14.95 30.20 -16.83
CA HIS A 51 -15.91 30.65 -17.85
C HIS A 51 -17.30 30.80 -17.25
N LYS A 52 -17.82 32.02 -17.32
CA LYS A 52 -19.20 32.41 -17.06
C LYS A 52 -20.13 31.74 -18.07
N ILE A 53 -21.14 30.99 -17.62
CA ILE A 53 -22.45 30.88 -18.30
C ILE A 53 -23.57 30.78 -17.22
N VAL A 54 -24.66 31.50 -17.49
CA VAL A 54 -25.88 31.78 -16.71
C VAL A 54 -26.86 30.57 -16.73
N PRO A 55 -27.76 30.39 -15.73
CA PRO A 55 -28.56 29.16 -15.61
C PRO A 55 -29.91 29.21 -16.36
N THR A 56 -30.41 28.04 -16.77
CA THR A 56 -31.83 27.86 -17.13
C THR A 56 -32.38 26.51 -16.66
N LEU A 57 -33.67 26.52 -16.34
CA LEU A 57 -34.46 25.58 -15.55
C LEU A 57 -34.76 24.20 -16.18
N GLU A 58 -34.96 23.24 -15.25
CA GLU A 58 -35.95 22.14 -15.14
C GLU A 58 -36.38 21.31 -16.36
N THR A 59 -36.35 19.97 -16.19
CA THR A 59 -37.58 19.14 -16.12
C THR A 59 -37.29 17.70 -15.68
N THR A 60 -38.26 17.16 -14.94
CA THR A 60 -38.38 15.86 -14.26
C THR A 60 -38.68 14.68 -15.17
N VAL A 61 -38.18 13.47 -14.84
CA VAL A 61 -38.93 12.19 -14.91
C VAL A 61 -38.39 11.21 -13.86
N GLU A 62 -39.27 10.73 -12.98
CA GLU A 62 -39.09 9.60 -12.06
C GLU A 62 -39.32 8.26 -12.78
N THR A 63 -38.53 7.23 -12.46
CA THR A 63 -39.03 5.84 -12.35
C THR A 63 -38.31 5.11 -11.19
N SER A 64 -39.12 4.37 -10.42
CA SER A 64 -38.88 3.67 -9.14
C SER A 64 -38.20 2.28 -9.33
N SER A 65 -37.35 1.75 -8.44
CA SER A 65 -37.62 1.06 -7.15
C SER A 65 -36.31 0.36 -6.65
N PRO A 66 -36.18 -0.24 -5.43
CA PRO A 66 -36.69 0.09 -4.10
C PRO A 66 -35.56 0.27 -3.03
N GLN A 67 -35.93 0.85 -1.89
CA GLN A 67 -35.11 1.16 -0.70
C GLN A 67 -34.74 -0.07 0.16
N PHE A 68 -33.55 -0.01 0.79
CA PHE A 68 -33.37 -0.39 2.19
C PHE A 68 -32.39 0.53 2.94
N SER A 69 -32.94 1.10 4.03
CA SER A 69 -32.38 1.65 5.27
C SER A 69 -31.26 2.71 5.27
N SER A 70 -31.72 3.96 5.25
CA SER A 70 -31.10 5.15 5.85
C SER A 70 -31.13 5.11 7.39
N GLN A 71 -29.98 5.20 8.07
CA GLN A 71 -29.91 5.69 9.45
C GLN A 71 -28.50 6.08 9.95
N TRP A 72 -27.67 6.77 9.14
CA TRP A 72 -26.45 7.44 9.65
C TRP A 72 -26.15 8.72 8.86
N GLN A 73 -27.00 9.75 8.99
CA GLN A 73 -26.79 11.04 8.32
C GLN A 73 -27.12 12.26 9.20
N LYS A 74 -26.73 12.23 10.48
CA LYS A 74 -26.82 13.42 11.36
C LYS A 74 -25.54 13.69 12.14
N ARG A 75 -24.42 13.92 11.43
CA ARG A 75 -23.34 14.82 11.88
C ARG A 75 -22.76 15.54 10.67
N SER A 76 -23.01 16.85 10.59
CA SER A 76 -22.57 17.73 9.50
C SER A 76 -21.03 17.80 9.41
N PRO A 77 -20.39 17.48 8.25
CA PRO A 77 -18.94 17.58 8.05
C PRO A 77 -18.40 19.02 7.97
N THR A 78 -19.26 20.03 7.95
CA THR A 78 -18.95 21.41 7.56
C THR A 78 -18.03 22.18 8.52
N LYS A 79 -17.94 21.81 9.80
CA LYS A 79 -17.03 22.48 10.76
C LYS A 79 -15.56 22.05 10.64
N LEU A 80 -15.30 20.79 10.28
CA LEU A 80 -13.92 20.29 10.05
C LEU A 80 -13.36 20.79 8.71
N LEU A 81 -14.22 20.95 7.70
CA LEU A 81 -13.88 21.46 6.36
C LEU A 81 -13.40 22.93 6.37
N LYS A 82 -14.02 23.81 7.17
CA LYS A 82 -13.59 25.21 7.28
C LYS A 82 -12.22 25.37 7.94
N TYR A 83 -11.88 24.51 8.89
CA TYR A 83 -10.58 24.57 9.59
C TYR A 83 -9.40 24.13 8.67
N GLN A 84 -9.67 23.30 7.66
CA GLN A 84 -8.69 22.89 6.65
C GLN A 84 -8.59 23.85 5.46
N GLN A 85 -9.70 24.50 5.06
CA GLN A 85 -9.73 25.50 3.98
C GLN A 85 -8.82 26.71 4.25
N VAL A 86 -8.78 27.24 5.48
CA VAL A 86 -7.99 28.44 5.81
C VAL A 86 -6.48 28.20 5.69
N LYS A 87 -5.99 26.96 5.83
CA LYS A 87 -4.57 26.63 5.66
C LYS A 87 -4.15 26.38 4.21
N TYR A 88 -5.09 26.06 3.31
CA TYR A 88 -4.76 25.63 1.94
C TYR A 88 -4.56 26.82 0.99
N GLN A 89 -5.27 27.93 1.18
CA GLN A 89 -5.11 29.13 0.35
C GLN A 89 -3.86 29.97 0.66
N GLN A 90 -3.11 29.66 1.73
CA GLN A 90 -1.92 30.43 2.13
C GLN A 90 -0.57 29.81 1.71
N ARG A 91 -0.53 28.75 0.88
CA ARG A 91 0.74 28.16 0.42
C ARG A 91 0.69 27.75 -1.05
N LEU A 92 0.79 28.72 -1.95
CA LEU A 92 1.52 28.48 -3.19
C LEU A 92 3.02 28.45 -2.82
N PRO A 93 3.75 27.33 -3.03
CA PRO A 93 5.15 27.29 -2.66
C PRO A 93 5.95 28.23 -3.56
N ASN A 94 6.69 29.15 -2.94
CA ASN A 94 7.90 29.71 -3.54
C ASN A 94 8.72 28.57 -4.16
N TYR A 95 9.19 28.76 -5.39
CA TYR A 95 10.08 27.83 -6.09
C TYR A 95 11.26 27.46 -5.19
N GLN A 96 11.22 26.26 -4.61
CA GLN A 96 12.38 25.64 -3.99
C GLN A 96 12.99 24.71 -5.05
N PRO A 97 14.32 24.74 -5.27
CA PRO A 97 14.95 23.80 -6.19
C PRO A 97 14.58 22.38 -5.76
N ALA A 98 14.14 21.57 -6.72
CA ALA A 98 13.69 20.21 -6.46
C ALA A 98 14.80 19.44 -5.75
N THR A 99 14.56 19.05 -4.49
CA THR A 99 15.52 18.23 -3.75
C THR A 99 15.77 16.94 -4.52
N PRO A 100 17.03 16.54 -4.77
CA PRO A 100 17.33 15.34 -5.53
C PRO A 100 16.61 14.11 -4.97
N SER A 101 15.96 13.34 -5.83
CA SER A 101 15.38 12.03 -5.51
C SER A 101 15.84 10.99 -6.54
N PRO A 102 15.89 9.69 -6.17
CA PRO A 102 16.19 8.65 -7.14
C PRO A 102 15.24 8.68 -8.34
N LYS A 103 15.79 8.67 -9.55
CA LYS A 103 15.05 8.69 -10.83
C LYS A 103 15.09 7.35 -11.57
N SER A 104 15.91 6.42 -11.10
CA SER A 104 16.03 5.07 -11.67
C SER A 104 16.05 4.01 -10.59
N GLY A 105 15.73 2.76 -10.96
CA GLY A 105 15.84 1.62 -10.05
C GLY A 105 17.28 1.44 -9.53
N THR A 106 18.29 1.75 -10.35
CA THR A 106 19.69 1.74 -9.93
C THR A 106 19.94 2.74 -8.81
N GLU A 107 19.55 4.00 -8.99
CA GLU A 107 19.71 5.04 -7.96
C GLU A 107 18.96 4.68 -6.67
N LEU A 108 17.73 4.17 -6.78
CA LEU A 108 16.91 3.78 -5.64
C LEU A 108 17.56 2.62 -4.87
N TYR A 109 18.08 1.62 -5.59
CA TYR A 109 18.81 0.51 -4.98
C TYR A 109 20.00 0.99 -4.16
N TYR A 110 20.84 1.84 -4.73
CA TYR A 110 22.04 2.31 -4.05
C TYR A 110 21.73 3.28 -2.90
N GLN A 111 20.69 4.11 -3.02
CA GLN A 111 20.18 4.92 -1.89
C GLN A 111 19.78 4.02 -0.72
N ARG A 112 18.95 2.99 -0.99
CA ARG A 112 18.49 2.03 0.02
C ARG A 112 19.64 1.24 0.64
N LEU A 113 20.58 0.77 -0.18
CA LEU A 113 21.77 0.07 0.28
C LEU A 113 22.63 0.94 1.22
N ALA A 114 22.82 2.22 0.92
CA ALA A 114 23.57 3.09 1.81
C ALA A 114 22.82 3.44 3.09
N ALA A 115 21.50 3.64 3.02
CA ALA A 115 20.67 3.82 4.21
C ALA A 115 20.84 2.62 5.14
N LEU A 116 20.72 1.40 4.61
CA LEU A 116 20.90 0.16 5.36
C LEU A 116 22.30 0.05 5.97
N ARG A 117 23.35 0.35 5.20
CA ARG A 117 24.74 0.37 5.71
C ARG A 117 24.97 1.41 6.81
N ALA A 118 24.22 2.50 6.80
CA ALA A 118 24.23 3.50 7.87
C ALA A 118 23.34 3.11 9.07
N GLY A 119 22.78 1.90 9.09
CA GLY A 119 21.89 1.43 10.15
C GLY A 119 20.54 2.15 10.17
N LYS A 120 20.08 2.66 9.02
CA LYS A 120 18.81 3.40 8.87
C LYS A 120 17.91 2.73 7.84
N LEU A 121 16.61 2.88 8.00
CA LEU A 121 15.66 2.61 6.91
C LEU A 121 15.62 3.82 5.97
N TYR A 122 15.66 3.58 4.66
CA TYR A 122 15.58 4.66 3.67
C TYR A 122 14.28 5.47 3.81
N THR A 123 13.18 4.85 4.24
CA THR A 123 11.88 5.50 4.49
C THR A 123 11.92 6.51 5.65
N ARG A 124 12.96 6.47 6.48
CA ARG A 124 13.18 7.41 7.59
C ARG A 124 14.11 8.56 7.23
N LEU A 125 14.58 8.62 5.99
CA LEU A 125 15.54 9.59 5.51
C LEU A 125 14.92 10.50 4.44
N PRO A 126 15.36 11.76 4.33
CA PRO A 126 15.03 12.59 3.17
C PRO A 126 15.45 11.90 1.86
N ALA A 127 14.69 12.09 0.77
CA ALA A 127 14.98 11.44 -0.51
C ALA A 127 16.38 11.77 -1.07
N HIS A 128 16.92 12.96 -0.76
CA HIS A 128 18.26 13.38 -1.18
C HIS A 128 19.39 12.79 -0.32
N SER A 129 19.07 11.97 0.68
CA SER A 129 20.09 11.39 1.56
C SER A 129 21.09 10.59 0.74
N PHE A 130 22.36 10.93 0.95
CA PHE A 130 23.50 10.36 0.26
C PHE A 130 23.53 10.53 -1.28
N SER A 131 22.85 11.55 -1.82
CA SER A 131 22.81 11.86 -3.25
C SER A 131 24.18 12.04 -3.91
N SER A 132 25.20 12.40 -3.12
CA SER A 132 26.57 12.56 -3.60
C SER A 132 27.16 11.31 -4.28
N PHE A 133 26.68 10.10 -3.95
CA PHE A 133 27.08 8.87 -4.66
C PHE A 133 26.04 8.42 -5.70
N TRP A 134 24.76 8.29 -5.35
CA TRP A 134 23.82 7.66 -6.28
C TRP A 134 23.42 8.59 -7.43
N ALA A 135 23.31 9.90 -7.21
CA ALA A 135 22.85 10.82 -8.25
C ALA A 135 23.87 11.03 -9.38
N LYS A 136 25.16 10.77 -9.09
CA LYS A 136 26.22 10.81 -10.11
C LYS A 136 26.32 9.51 -10.91
N GLY A 137 25.59 8.47 -10.50
CA GLY A 137 25.74 7.14 -11.06
C GLY A 137 27.11 6.53 -10.76
N LEU A 138 27.81 6.96 -9.70
CA LEU A 138 29.15 6.48 -9.34
C LEU A 138 29.19 5.98 -7.88
N ASN A 139 29.98 4.96 -7.59
CA ASN A 139 30.25 4.55 -6.21
C ASN A 139 31.32 5.46 -5.54
N HIS A 140 31.64 5.20 -4.27
CA HIS A 140 32.64 5.95 -3.49
C HIS A 140 34.07 5.93 -4.08
N LYS A 141 34.34 5.07 -5.07
CA LYS A 141 35.62 4.96 -5.79
C LYS A 141 35.55 5.57 -7.20
N GLY A 142 34.47 6.28 -7.55
CA GLY A 142 34.29 6.86 -8.88
C GLY A 142 33.94 5.86 -9.98
N VAL A 143 33.56 4.62 -9.64
CA VAL A 143 33.20 3.59 -10.62
C VAL A 143 31.68 3.64 -10.90
N PRO A 144 31.24 3.54 -12.17
CA PRO A 144 29.81 3.51 -12.51
C PRO A 144 29.00 2.49 -11.72
N LEU A 145 27.84 2.92 -11.25
CA LEU A 145 26.85 2.08 -10.59
C LEU A 145 26.24 1.14 -11.62
N THR A 146 26.39 -0.16 -11.40
CA THR A 146 25.78 -1.18 -12.26
C THR A 146 24.31 -1.36 -11.92
N LYS A 147 23.50 -1.67 -12.93
CA LYS A 147 22.09 -2.01 -12.73
C LYS A 147 21.98 -3.24 -11.83
N PRO A 148 21.29 -3.17 -10.68
CA PRO A 148 21.17 -4.31 -9.78
C PRO A 148 20.35 -5.43 -10.42
N THR A 149 20.78 -6.67 -10.19
CA THR A 149 20.04 -7.86 -10.59
C THR A 149 18.81 -8.07 -9.68
N TYR A 150 17.88 -8.91 -10.14
CA TYR A 150 16.74 -9.32 -9.33
C TYR A 150 17.17 -9.98 -8.00
N GLN A 151 18.24 -10.79 -8.02
CA GLN A 151 18.76 -11.41 -6.79
C GLN A 151 19.35 -10.37 -5.84
N GLN A 152 20.04 -9.35 -6.34
CA GLN A 152 20.54 -8.26 -5.52
C GLN A 152 19.41 -7.46 -4.86
N TRP A 153 18.31 -7.22 -5.57
CA TRP A 153 17.10 -6.63 -4.98
C TRP A 153 16.52 -7.50 -3.86
N LYS A 154 16.34 -8.81 -4.12
CA LYS A 154 15.86 -9.75 -3.09
C LYS A 154 16.75 -9.74 -1.84
N GLN A 155 18.08 -9.76 -2.03
CA GLN A 155 19.05 -9.72 -0.94
C GLN A 155 18.95 -8.42 -0.14
N LEU A 156 18.89 -7.26 -0.79
CA LEU A 156 18.74 -5.97 -0.11
C LEU A 156 17.46 -5.93 0.73
N LEU A 157 16.32 -6.33 0.15
CA LEU A 157 15.04 -6.32 0.87
C LEU A 157 15.01 -7.29 2.05
N ALA A 158 15.62 -8.47 1.91
CA ALA A 158 15.77 -9.43 3.00
C ALA A 158 16.66 -8.90 4.13
N GLN A 159 17.73 -8.16 3.79
CA GLN A 159 18.60 -7.53 4.79
C GLN A 159 17.89 -6.37 5.50
N GLU A 160 17.12 -5.54 4.79
CA GLU A 160 16.28 -4.52 5.42
C GLU A 160 15.24 -5.15 6.35
N ALA A 161 14.54 -6.21 5.92
CA ALA A 161 13.58 -6.92 6.76
C ALA A 161 14.24 -7.50 8.03
N ARG A 162 15.42 -8.10 7.89
CA ARG A 162 16.22 -8.58 9.02
C ARG A 162 16.59 -7.45 9.97
N ALA A 163 17.08 -6.32 9.44
CA ALA A 163 17.43 -5.16 10.26
C ALA A 163 16.22 -4.60 11.02
N VAL A 164 15.04 -4.57 10.39
CA VAL A 164 13.78 -4.20 11.07
C VAL A 164 13.40 -5.21 12.15
N ALA A 165 13.46 -6.51 11.87
CA ALA A 165 13.09 -7.55 12.83
C ALA A 165 13.89 -7.45 14.15
N TYR A 166 15.18 -7.14 14.05
CA TYR A 166 16.05 -6.91 15.22
C TYR A 166 15.90 -5.51 15.82
N GLY A 167 15.80 -4.47 14.98
CA GLY A 167 15.90 -3.07 15.39
C GLY A 167 14.59 -2.33 15.62
N GLN A 168 13.42 -2.94 15.34
CA GLN A 168 12.14 -2.23 15.43
C GLN A 168 11.78 -1.79 16.86
N GLY A 169 12.29 -2.48 17.90
CA GLY A 169 11.88 -2.24 19.29
C GLY A 169 10.35 -2.29 19.44
N ASN A 170 9.79 -1.27 20.11
CA ASN A 170 8.35 -1.07 20.29
C ASN A 170 7.71 -0.15 19.23
N ASN A 171 8.46 0.21 18.18
CA ASN A 171 7.90 1.06 17.13
C ASN A 171 6.85 0.28 16.35
N ARG A 172 5.75 0.98 16.01
CA ARG A 172 4.79 0.45 15.04
C ARG A 172 5.46 0.23 13.69
N LEU A 173 5.08 -0.82 12.98
CA LEU A 173 5.61 -1.17 11.68
C LEU A 173 4.48 -1.44 10.68
N SER A 174 4.44 -0.65 9.61
CA SER A 174 3.64 -0.98 8.43
C SER A 174 4.51 -1.44 7.28
N MET A 175 4.05 -2.48 6.59
CA MET A 175 4.75 -3.09 5.47
C MET A 175 3.93 -2.93 4.20
N VAL A 176 4.62 -2.66 3.09
CA VAL A 176 4.02 -2.66 1.74
C VAL A 176 4.69 -3.76 0.93
N VAL A 177 3.92 -4.68 0.38
CA VAL A 177 4.39 -5.79 -0.45
C VAL A 177 3.75 -5.66 -1.84
N GLY A 178 4.54 -5.81 -2.89
CA GLY A 178 4.02 -5.71 -4.25
C GLY A 178 5.12 -5.59 -5.29
N ASP A 179 4.81 -4.88 -6.37
CA ASP A 179 5.65 -4.79 -7.55
C ASP A 179 6.32 -3.40 -7.72
N SER A 180 6.42 -2.89 -8.96
CA SER A 180 6.97 -1.57 -9.26
C SER A 180 6.15 -0.44 -8.63
N LEU A 181 4.82 -0.56 -8.58
CA LEU A 181 3.98 0.45 -7.95
C LEU A 181 4.36 0.59 -6.47
N SER A 182 4.44 -0.54 -5.76
CA SER A 182 4.88 -0.57 -4.37
C SER A 182 6.31 -0.09 -4.21
N LEU A 183 7.27 -0.56 -5.02
CA LEU A 183 8.68 -0.17 -4.93
C LEU A 183 8.87 1.36 -4.96
N TRP A 184 8.12 2.03 -5.81
CA TRP A 184 8.23 3.47 -6.06
C TRP A 184 7.32 4.32 -5.15
N LEU A 185 6.55 3.71 -4.24
CA LEU A 185 5.78 4.44 -3.24
C LEU A 185 6.69 5.37 -2.43
N PRO A 186 6.53 6.70 -2.53
CA PRO A 186 7.37 7.63 -1.81
C PRO A 186 7.14 7.51 -0.30
N ALA A 187 8.22 7.57 0.49
CA ALA A 187 8.09 7.60 1.93
C ALA A 187 7.56 8.96 2.42
N GLN A 188 7.84 10.02 1.68
CA GLN A 188 7.34 11.37 1.93
C GLN A 188 5.83 11.39 1.69
N GLY A 189 5.03 11.56 2.74
CA GLY A 189 3.56 11.53 2.67
C GLY A 189 2.96 10.37 3.46
N LEU A 190 3.75 9.35 3.78
CA LEU A 190 3.30 8.28 4.67
C LEU A 190 3.26 8.74 6.14
N PRO A 191 2.34 8.19 6.97
CA PRO A 191 2.28 8.43 8.41
C PRO A 191 3.64 8.30 9.11
N LYS A 192 4.06 9.34 9.84
CA LYS A 192 5.40 9.44 10.45
C LYS A 192 5.54 8.79 11.84
N TYR A 193 4.43 8.43 12.48
CA TYR A 193 4.41 7.82 13.81
C TYR A 193 4.72 6.31 13.81
N GLN A 194 4.99 5.73 12.64
CA GLN A 194 5.36 4.34 12.46
C GLN A 194 6.54 4.19 11.50
N LEU A 195 7.19 3.03 11.56
CA LEU A 195 8.15 2.60 10.55
C LEU A 195 7.40 2.10 9.32
N TRP A 196 8.00 2.32 8.16
CA TRP A 196 7.54 1.78 6.89
C TRP A 196 8.62 0.92 6.27
N LEU A 197 8.31 -0.35 6.04
CA LEU A 197 9.19 -1.29 5.34
C LEU A 197 8.57 -1.64 3.99
N ASN A 198 9.22 -1.19 2.92
CA ASN A 198 8.77 -1.42 1.56
C ASN A 198 9.42 -2.68 0.99
N GLN A 199 8.62 -3.72 0.81
CA GLN A 199 9.01 -5.01 0.25
C GLN A 199 8.55 -5.15 -1.22
N GLY A 200 8.46 -4.07 -2.00
CA GLY A 200 8.15 -4.12 -3.44
C GLY A 200 9.38 -4.35 -4.32
N ILE A 201 9.25 -5.12 -5.40
CA ILE A 201 10.27 -5.25 -6.45
C ILE A 201 9.66 -5.03 -7.83
N SER A 202 10.30 -4.18 -8.63
CA SER A 202 9.83 -3.85 -9.97
C SER A 202 9.65 -5.08 -10.86
N GLY A 203 8.48 -5.19 -11.48
CA GLY A 203 8.17 -6.24 -12.46
C GLY A 203 7.72 -7.58 -11.87
N GLU A 204 7.67 -7.72 -10.54
CA GLU A 204 7.23 -8.96 -9.91
C GLU A 204 5.76 -9.29 -10.20
N ASN A 205 5.51 -10.56 -10.51
CA ASN A 205 4.16 -11.14 -10.54
C ASN A 205 3.83 -11.81 -9.18
N THR A 206 2.59 -12.25 -9.02
CA THR A 206 2.12 -12.88 -7.77
C THR A 206 2.92 -14.14 -7.40
N SER A 207 3.37 -14.95 -8.37
CA SER A 207 4.18 -16.15 -8.09
C SER A 207 5.55 -15.80 -7.53
N GLN A 208 6.19 -14.74 -8.04
CA GLN A 208 7.50 -14.28 -7.56
C GLN A 208 7.40 -13.73 -6.13
N ILE A 209 6.38 -12.93 -5.85
CA ILE A 209 6.10 -12.42 -4.49
C ILE A 209 5.89 -13.60 -3.52
N LEU A 210 5.03 -14.56 -3.89
CA LEU A 210 4.76 -15.76 -3.09
C LEU A 210 6.04 -16.53 -2.75
N SER A 211 6.96 -16.67 -3.71
CA SER A 211 8.21 -17.44 -3.53
C SER A 211 9.18 -16.84 -2.51
N ARG A 212 8.99 -15.59 -2.07
CA ARG A 212 9.94 -14.88 -1.19
C ARG A 212 9.35 -14.36 0.11
N LEU A 213 8.14 -14.76 0.50
CA LEU A 213 7.52 -14.30 1.74
C LEU A 213 8.33 -14.67 2.99
N SER A 214 9.06 -15.78 2.96
CA SER A 214 9.96 -16.20 4.04
C SER A 214 11.10 -15.21 4.33
N ALA A 215 11.46 -14.35 3.36
CA ALA A 215 12.54 -13.37 3.53
C ALA A 215 12.24 -12.31 4.59
N PHE A 216 10.98 -12.12 4.95
CA PHE A 216 10.55 -11.13 5.94
C PHE A 216 9.63 -11.70 7.01
N SER A 217 9.53 -13.03 7.14
CA SER A 217 8.64 -13.69 8.12
C SER A 217 8.99 -13.40 9.58
N GLN A 218 10.25 -13.02 9.86
CA GLN A 218 10.71 -12.68 11.22
C GLN A 218 10.40 -11.22 11.62
N THR A 219 9.85 -10.41 10.71
CA THR A 219 9.38 -9.07 11.04
C THR A 219 8.11 -9.15 11.91
N ARG A 220 7.83 -8.10 12.70
CA ARG A 220 6.60 -8.02 13.50
C ARG A 220 5.77 -6.80 13.08
N PRO A 221 5.14 -6.81 11.90
CA PRO A 221 4.33 -5.71 11.41
C PRO A 221 2.99 -5.61 12.15
N ASP A 222 2.56 -4.37 12.37
CA ASP A 222 1.20 -4.02 12.76
C ASP A 222 0.22 -4.13 11.60
N THR A 223 0.68 -3.79 10.39
CA THR A 223 -0.16 -3.73 9.21
C THR A 223 0.64 -4.13 7.97
N ILE A 224 0.06 -4.95 7.11
CA ILE A 224 0.67 -5.39 5.86
C ILE A 224 -0.28 -5.04 4.72
N TYR A 225 0.17 -4.23 3.78
CA TYR A 225 -0.52 -3.87 2.56
C TYR A 225 0.03 -4.68 1.40
N VAL A 226 -0.83 -5.40 0.67
CA VAL A 226 -0.44 -6.19 -0.50
C VAL A 226 -1.16 -5.64 -1.73
N MET A 227 -0.41 -5.24 -2.76
CA MET A 227 -0.95 -4.93 -4.09
C MET A 227 -0.12 -5.68 -5.14
N ALA A 228 -0.75 -6.56 -5.90
CA ALA A 228 -0.09 -7.34 -6.94
C ALA A 228 -1.11 -7.85 -7.97
N GLY A 229 -0.63 -8.16 -9.18
CA GLY A 229 -1.43 -8.80 -10.24
C GLY A 229 -1.35 -8.09 -11.60
N ILE A 230 -0.93 -6.82 -11.67
CA ILE A 230 -0.82 -6.11 -12.95
C ILE A 230 0.26 -6.71 -13.86
N ASN A 231 1.36 -7.19 -13.28
CA ASN A 231 2.41 -7.88 -14.04
C ASN A 231 1.97 -9.26 -14.51
N ASP A 232 1.18 -10.00 -13.71
CA ASP A 232 0.58 -11.27 -14.13
C ASP A 232 -0.32 -11.07 -15.34
N LEU A 233 -1.16 -10.04 -15.32
CA LEU A 233 -2.01 -9.63 -16.44
C LEU A 233 -1.19 -9.30 -17.68
N ARG A 234 -0.13 -8.49 -17.54
CA ARG A 234 0.78 -8.14 -18.65
C ARG A 234 1.50 -9.37 -19.22
N GLN A 235 1.78 -10.37 -18.38
CA GLN A 235 2.43 -11.62 -18.76
C GLN A 235 1.42 -12.70 -19.24
N GLY A 236 0.15 -12.36 -19.41
CA GLY A 236 -0.87 -13.27 -19.92
C GLY A 236 -1.26 -14.41 -18.97
N LYS A 237 -1.01 -14.29 -17.66
CA LYS A 237 -1.45 -15.29 -16.68
C LYS A 237 -2.97 -15.32 -16.58
N THR A 238 -3.54 -16.48 -16.29
CA THR A 238 -5.00 -16.64 -16.11
C THR A 238 -5.46 -16.08 -14.78
N ASP A 239 -6.74 -15.72 -14.68
CA ASP A 239 -7.33 -15.19 -13.44
C ASP A 239 -7.19 -16.18 -12.29
N GLN A 240 -7.37 -17.48 -12.57
CA GLN A 240 -7.20 -18.55 -11.59
C GLN A 240 -5.80 -18.57 -10.97
N VAL A 241 -4.75 -18.38 -11.78
CA VAL A 241 -3.36 -18.34 -11.27
C VAL A 241 -3.17 -17.15 -10.33
N ILE A 242 -3.66 -15.97 -10.73
CA ILE A 242 -3.55 -14.73 -9.95
C ILE A 242 -4.27 -14.90 -8.61
N VAL A 243 -5.52 -15.35 -8.63
CA VAL A 243 -6.36 -15.54 -7.44
C VAL A 243 -5.77 -16.61 -6.52
N ASN A 244 -5.30 -17.74 -7.06
CA ASN A 244 -4.68 -18.80 -6.26
C ASN A 244 -3.40 -18.32 -5.57
N ASN A 245 -2.55 -17.58 -6.28
CA ASN A 245 -1.33 -17.04 -5.69
C ASN A 245 -1.65 -16.00 -4.61
N LEU A 246 -2.59 -15.09 -4.86
CA LEU A 246 -3.01 -14.11 -3.84
C LEU A 246 -3.65 -14.77 -2.61
N ARG A 247 -4.42 -15.85 -2.79
CA ARG A 247 -4.93 -16.66 -1.68
C ARG A 247 -3.79 -17.28 -0.87
N GLN A 248 -2.80 -17.88 -1.54
CA GLN A 248 -1.63 -18.46 -0.87
C GLN A 248 -0.77 -17.40 -0.17
N ILE A 249 -0.56 -16.23 -0.79
CA ILE A 249 0.10 -15.08 -0.17
C ILE A 249 -0.63 -14.68 1.10
N THR A 250 -1.97 -14.55 1.02
CA THR A 250 -2.80 -14.17 2.16
C THR A 250 -2.66 -15.18 3.31
N ARG A 251 -2.76 -16.48 3.02
CA ARG A 251 -2.58 -17.56 4.00
C ARG A 251 -1.20 -17.54 4.66
N GLN A 252 -0.13 -17.47 3.87
CA GLN A 252 1.23 -17.47 4.40
C GLN A 252 1.52 -16.21 5.22
N LEU A 253 1.03 -15.03 4.80
CA LEU A 253 1.18 -13.81 5.59
C LEU A 253 0.40 -13.87 6.90
N ARG A 254 -0.81 -14.45 6.91
CA ARG A 254 -1.57 -14.69 8.15
C ARG A 254 -0.85 -15.64 9.09
N GLN A 255 -0.25 -16.72 8.55
CA GLN A 255 0.52 -17.67 9.35
C GLN A 255 1.79 -17.05 9.93
N ASN A 256 2.53 -16.29 9.11
CA ASN A 256 3.79 -15.65 9.54
C ASN A 256 3.54 -14.47 10.50
N HIS A 257 2.44 -13.76 10.33
CA HIS A 257 2.13 -12.53 11.07
C HIS A 257 0.68 -12.53 11.60
N PRO A 258 0.33 -13.45 12.53
CA PRO A 258 -1.05 -13.66 12.96
C PRO A 258 -1.70 -12.43 13.62
N GLN A 259 -0.89 -11.55 14.23
CA GLN A 259 -1.35 -10.32 14.88
C GLN A 259 -1.44 -9.11 13.92
N ALA A 260 -0.88 -9.21 12.72
CA ALA A 260 -0.89 -8.10 11.78
C ALA A 260 -2.27 -7.89 11.17
N GLN A 261 -2.64 -6.63 10.97
CA GLN A 261 -3.75 -6.29 10.09
C GLN A 261 -3.31 -6.48 8.63
N LEU A 262 -3.74 -7.56 8.01
CA LEU A 262 -3.46 -7.85 6.61
C LEU A 262 -4.53 -7.20 5.72
N ILE A 263 -4.09 -6.39 4.76
CA ILE A 263 -4.93 -5.62 3.84
C ILE A 263 -4.52 -5.93 2.40
N ILE A 264 -5.39 -6.59 1.66
CA ILE A 264 -5.22 -6.83 0.23
C ILE A 264 -5.86 -5.68 -0.55
N GLN A 265 -5.10 -5.06 -1.44
CA GLN A 265 -5.55 -3.92 -2.23
C GLN A 265 -6.02 -4.38 -3.61
N SER A 266 -7.01 -3.69 -4.15
CA SER A 266 -7.42 -3.84 -5.54
C SER A 266 -6.26 -3.58 -6.50
N ILE A 267 -6.19 -4.33 -7.60
CA ILE A 267 -5.38 -3.97 -8.77
C ILE A 267 -5.92 -2.65 -9.34
N LEU A 268 -5.02 -1.69 -9.60
CA LEU A 268 -5.37 -0.39 -10.19
C LEU A 268 -5.92 -0.55 -11.62
N PRO A 269 -6.73 0.39 -12.12
CA PRO A 269 -7.04 0.43 -13.54
C PRO A 269 -5.76 0.69 -14.36
N THR A 270 -5.85 0.54 -15.67
CA THR A 270 -4.73 0.79 -16.58
C THR A 270 -5.18 1.48 -17.86
N ARG A 271 -4.25 2.07 -18.60
CA ARG A 271 -4.46 2.47 -20.00
C ARG A 271 -3.67 1.60 -20.99
N ALA A 272 -3.03 0.53 -20.51
CA ALA A 272 -2.35 -0.43 -21.36
C ALA A 272 -3.38 -1.19 -22.21
N THR A 273 -3.27 -1.06 -23.53
CA THR A 273 -4.25 -1.62 -24.49
C THR A 273 -4.37 -3.15 -24.42
N ALA A 274 -3.31 -3.84 -24.01
CA ALA A 274 -3.29 -5.29 -23.86
C ALA A 274 -4.04 -5.81 -22.61
N ILE A 275 -4.47 -4.94 -21.70
CA ILE A 275 -5.08 -5.34 -20.42
C ILE A 275 -6.47 -4.71 -20.29
N SER A 276 -7.49 -5.55 -20.23
CA SER A 276 -8.88 -5.10 -20.05
C SER A 276 -9.16 -4.64 -18.62
N ASN A 277 -9.63 -3.40 -18.45
CA ASN A 277 -10.12 -2.93 -17.15
C ASN A 277 -11.38 -3.67 -16.68
N GLN A 278 -12.19 -4.23 -17.59
CA GLN A 278 -13.30 -5.10 -17.21
C GLN A 278 -12.78 -6.38 -16.53
N ARG A 279 -11.73 -6.97 -17.08
CA ARG A 279 -11.06 -8.13 -16.47
C ARG A 279 -10.48 -7.78 -15.11
N ILE A 280 -9.82 -6.62 -14.98
CA ILE A 280 -9.31 -6.13 -13.68
C ILE A 280 -10.44 -6.00 -12.65
N ARG A 281 -11.60 -5.43 -13.02
CA ARG A 281 -12.75 -5.32 -12.12
C ARG A 281 -13.26 -6.68 -11.65
N ASN A 282 -13.40 -7.65 -12.56
CA ASN A 282 -13.82 -9.01 -12.23
C ASN A 282 -12.80 -9.71 -11.30
N LEU A 283 -11.50 -9.52 -11.56
CA LEU A 283 -10.44 -10.01 -10.68
C LEU A 283 -10.49 -9.37 -9.31
N ASN A 284 -10.69 -8.06 -9.23
CA ASN A 284 -10.80 -7.33 -7.97
C ASN A 284 -11.97 -7.81 -7.10
N GLN A 285 -13.08 -8.24 -7.71
CA GLN A 285 -14.17 -8.89 -6.99
C GLN A 285 -13.73 -10.24 -6.38
N GLN A 286 -13.04 -11.07 -7.15
CA GLN A 286 -12.49 -12.35 -6.66
C GLN A 286 -11.43 -12.13 -5.57
N ILE A 287 -10.58 -11.10 -5.71
CA ILE A 287 -9.58 -10.71 -4.71
C ILE A 287 -10.24 -10.27 -3.40
N ALA A 288 -11.34 -9.52 -3.47
CA ALA A 288 -12.11 -9.14 -2.30
C ALA A 288 -12.68 -10.37 -1.58
N GLN A 289 -13.24 -11.33 -2.34
CA GLN A 289 -13.78 -12.57 -1.79
C GLN A 289 -12.70 -13.41 -1.10
N ILE A 290 -11.54 -13.62 -1.73
CA ILE A 290 -10.47 -14.41 -1.11
C ILE A 290 -9.84 -13.69 0.07
N ALA A 291 -9.75 -12.35 0.06
CA ALA A 291 -9.29 -11.61 1.23
C ALA A 291 -10.21 -11.89 2.43
N GLN A 292 -11.53 -11.76 2.25
CA GLN A 292 -12.50 -12.04 3.30
C GLN A 292 -12.46 -13.50 3.78
N GLN A 293 -12.43 -14.47 2.86
CA GLN A 293 -12.39 -15.91 3.18
C GLN A 293 -11.17 -16.30 4.01
N GLU A 294 -10.01 -15.66 3.76
CA GLU A 294 -8.76 -15.92 4.47
C GLU A 294 -8.55 -14.94 5.65
N GLY A 295 -9.62 -14.23 6.04
CA GLY A 295 -9.64 -13.31 7.18
C GLY A 295 -8.84 -12.03 6.99
N ALA A 296 -8.42 -11.66 5.80
CA ALA A 296 -7.81 -10.36 5.51
C ALA A 296 -8.86 -9.29 5.22
N ALA A 297 -8.50 -8.03 5.43
CA ALA A 297 -9.28 -6.90 4.94
C ALA A 297 -9.02 -6.68 3.44
N TYR A 298 -9.99 -6.12 2.74
CA TYR A 298 -9.85 -5.67 1.37
C TYR A 298 -9.95 -4.14 1.29
N LEU A 299 -9.04 -3.51 0.55
CA LEU A 299 -9.06 -2.08 0.29
C LEU A 299 -9.22 -1.83 -1.20
N ASN A 300 -10.42 -1.39 -1.60
CA ASN A 300 -10.72 -1.04 -2.98
C ASN A 300 -10.21 0.37 -3.30
N VAL A 301 -8.97 0.48 -3.78
CA VAL A 301 -8.41 1.74 -4.29
C VAL A 301 -8.68 1.96 -5.78
N HIS A 302 -9.08 0.93 -6.54
CA HIS A 302 -9.27 1.00 -7.99
C HIS A 302 -10.14 2.19 -8.42
N LYS A 303 -11.26 2.39 -7.73
CA LYS A 303 -12.19 3.50 -8.00
C LYS A 303 -11.53 4.89 -7.88
N LEU A 304 -10.53 5.05 -7.01
CA LEU A 304 -9.82 6.31 -6.81
C LEU A 304 -8.94 6.71 -8.00
N PHE A 305 -8.63 5.74 -8.86
CA PHE A 305 -7.78 5.90 -10.03
C PHE A 305 -8.56 5.83 -11.35
N THR A 306 -9.88 5.66 -11.28
CA THR A 306 -10.71 5.36 -12.44
C THR A 306 -11.38 6.64 -12.98
N ASP A 307 -11.22 6.90 -14.27
CA ASP A 307 -11.93 7.98 -14.98
C ASP A 307 -13.39 7.61 -15.29
N THR A 308 -14.15 8.53 -15.88
CA THR A 308 -15.57 8.30 -16.25
C THR A 308 -15.77 7.19 -17.28
N LYS A 309 -14.71 6.76 -17.98
CA LYS A 309 -14.73 5.68 -18.98
C LYS A 309 -14.24 4.34 -18.42
N GLY A 310 -13.99 4.26 -17.12
CA GLY A 310 -13.51 3.03 -16.49
C GLY A 310 -12.04 2.72 -16.76
N GLN A 311 -11.24 3.71 -17.19
CA GLN A 311 -9.80 3.61 -17.45
C GLN A 311 -9.01 4.29 -16.33
N MET A 312 -7.68 4.10 -16.30
CA MET A 312 -6.82 4.88 -15.42
C MET A 312 -6.86 6.36 -15.79
N GLU A 313 -7.15 7.22 -14.80
CA GLU A 313 -7.20 8.67 -14.95
C GLU A 313 -5.87 9.20 -15.48
N HIS A 314 -5.93 10.06 -16.50
CA HIS A 314 -4.76 10.37 -17.32
C HIS A 314 -3.68 11.12 -16.54
N ASN A 315 -4.07 12.01 -15.62
CA ASN A 315 -3.12 12.77 -14.81
C ASN A 315 -2.50 11.94 -13.66
N LEU A 316 -3.02 10.74 -13.38
CA LEU A 316 -2.52 9.86 -12.32
C LEU A 316 -1.50 8.84 -12.82
N THR A 317 -1.28 8.73 -14.14
CA THR A 317 -0.34 7.76 -14.72
C THR A 317 0.66 8.38 -15.69
N THR A 318 1.88 7.85 -15.71
CA THR A 318 2.93 8.28 -16.65
C THR A 318 2.87 7.54 -17.99
N ASP A 319 2.49 6.27 -17.97
CA ASP A 319 2.56 5.37 -19.13
C ASP A 319 1.33 4.45 -19.27
N GLY A 320 0.28 4.70 -18.48
CA GLY A 320 -0.91 3.86 -18.39
C GLY A 320 -0.83 2.77 -17.32
N ILE A 321 0.33 2.53 -16.69
CA ILE A 321 0.48 1.57 -15.58
C ILE A 321 1.07 2.27 -14.34
N HIS A 322 2.22 2.93 -14.49
CA HIS A 322 2.93 3.55 -13.39
C HIS A 322 2.33 4.91 -13.03
N LEU A 323 2.41 5.27 -11.75
CA LEU A 323 1.79 6.47 -11.22
C LEU A 323 2.65 7.72 -11.43
N THR A 324 1.99 8.85 -11.69
CA THR A 324 2.60 10.18 -11.53
C THR A 324 2.79 10.50 -10.04
N PRO A 325 3.52 11.57 -9.68
CA PRO A 325 3.54 12.08 -8.31
C PRO A 325 2.14 12.32 -7.74
N LEU A 326 1.20 12.82 -8.56
CA LEU A 326 -0.20 13.01 -8.16
C LEU A 326 -0.91 11.67 -7.90
N GLY A 327 -0.69 10.67 -8.75
CA GLY A 327 -1.20 9.31 -8.52
C GLY A 327 -0.69 8.70 -7.21
N TYR A 328 0.60 8.88 -6.89
CA TYR A 328 1.13 8.45 -5.60
C TYR A 328 0.53 9.22 -4.42
N GLN A 329 0.28 10.53 -4.57
CA GLN A 329 -0.39 11.30 -3.52
C GLN A 329 -1.78 10.74 -3.22
N VAL A 330 -2.58 10.44 -4.26
CA VAL A 330 -3.90 9.80 -4.09
C VAL A 330 -3.78 8.47 -3.32
N TRP A 331 -2.79 7.64 -3.66
CA TRP A 331 -2.57 6.39 -2.94
C TRP A 331 -2.18 6.62 -1.47
N GLN A 332 -1.26 7.55 -1.22
CA GLN A 332 -0.80 7.88 0.13
C GLN A 332 -1.93 8.42 1.00
N GLU A 333 -2.83 9.24 0.46
CA GLU A 333 -4.03 9.72 1.17
C GLU A 333 -4.94 8.56 1.57
N ALA A 334 -5.15 7.59 0.68
CA ALA A 334 -5.92 6.38 0.99
C ALA A 334 -5.25 5.54 2.09
N LEU A 335 -3.92 5.38 2.06
CA LEU A 335 -3.17 4.68 3.12
C LEU A 335 -3.24 5.45 4.44
N GLN A 336 -3.08 6.77 4.43
CA GLN A 336 -3.15 7.60 5.63
C GLN A 336 -4.53 7.56 6.28
N TYR A 337 -5.60 7.64 5.49
CA TYR A 337 -6.95 7.47 5.99
C TYR A 337 -7.16 6.09 6.59
N THR A 338 -6.71 5.03 5.89
CA THR A 338 -6.82 3.64 6.38
C THR A 338 -6.10 3.47 7.72
N GLU A 339 -4.87 3.98 7.85
CA GLU A 339 -4.10 3.94 9.09
C GLU A 339 -4.78 4.71 10.24
N SER A 340 -5.46 5.82 9.93
CA SER A 340 -6.23 6.57 10.93
C SER A 340 -7.41 5.76 11.49
N LEU A 341 -8.09 4.98 10.64
CA LEU A 341 -9.17 4.09 11.06
C LEU A 341 -8.65 2.93 11.91
N ILE A 342 -7.52 2.33 11.53
CA ILE A 342 -6.87 1.27 12.31
C ILE A 342 -6.49 1.80 13.69
N ALA A 343 -5.86 2.98 13.76
CA ALA A 343 -5.49 3.61 15.02
C ALA A 343 -6.72 3.89 15.90
N ALA A 344 -7.80 4.43 15.33
CA ALA A 344 -9.04 4.70 16.06
C ALA A 344 -9.68 3.43 16.63
N ASN A 345 -9.71 2.34 15.85
CA ASN A 345 -10.26 1.06 16.30
C ASN A 345 -9.43 0.43 17.44
N ARG A 346 -8.10 0.51 17.35
CA ARG A 346 -7.22 0.06 18.43
C ARG A 346 -7.43 0.86 19.72
N ALA A 347 -7.56 2.18 19.62
CA ALA A 347 -7.82 3.03 20.79
C ALA A 347 -9.14 2.65 21.48
N ARG A 348 -10.19 2.35 20.70
CA ARG A 348 -11.48 1.88 21.26
C ARG A 348 -11.37 0.52 21.93
N ALA A 349 -10.63 -0.41 21.34
CA ALA A 349 -10.44 -1.74 21.91
C ALA A 349 -9.66 -1.73 23.23
N LEU A 350 -8.79 -0.73 23.47
CA LEU A 350 -8.06 -0.55 24.72
C LEU A 350 -8.86 0.19 25.81
N SER A 351 -9.98 0.81 25.44
CA SER A 351 -10.86 1.55 26.37
C SER A 351 -12.05 0.73 26.88
N LEU A 352 -12.20 -0.50 26.39
CA LEU A 352 -13.16 -1.52 26.84
C LEU A 352 -12.39 -2.55 27.68
#